data_AF-A0A960YAX8-F1
#
_entry.id   AF-A0A960YAX8-F1
#
_cell.length_a   1.000
_cell.length_b   1.000
_cell.length_c   1.000
_cell.angle_alpha   90.00
_cell.angle_beta   90.00
_cell.angle_gamma   90.00
#
_symmetry.space_group_name_H-M   'P 1'
#
loop_
_entity.id
_entity.type
_entity.pdbx_description
1 polymer ?
#
loop_
_entity_poly.entity_id
_entity_poly.type
_entity_poly.pdbx_seq_one_letter_code
_entity_poly.pdbx_strand_id
1 'polypeptide(L)'
;STVNKKNKEESFKVETPTAVAGVRGTLFLIKVETKDGEIRTQLGVKEGQVVINGINKSLEEIVVQANEEVVEVQNQKFEKRSLNASLEREFSFAEEDDNTIKFYGEKSTEEMIRKKYKKLEVITLSDGTKLRGVISSMGEKEITIETPEGTAIIPREKLAKQEMAK
;
A
#
# COMPACT_ATOMS: atom_id res chain seq x y z
N SER A 1 -5.00 11.37 19.29
CA SER A 1 -3.63 10.92 19.65
C SER A 1 -2.64 11.84 18.98
N THR A 2 -1.83 12.56 19.74
CA THR A 2 -0.88 13.55 19.20
C THR A 2 0.47 12.90 18.98
N VAL A 3 0.94 12.86 17.73
CA VAL A 3 2.26 12.33 17.38
C VAL A 3 3.29 13.43 17.64
N ASN A 4 4.12 13.25 18.67
CA ASN A 4 5.22 14.16 18.98
C ASN A 4 6.51 13.69 18.30
N LYS A 5 7.23 14.64 17.70
CA LYS A 5 8.53 14.46 17.02
C LYS A 5 9.63 14.12 18.05
N LYS A 6 10.45 13.09 17.80
CA LYS A 6 11.50 12.58 18.71
C LYS A 6 12.90 12.54 18.04
N ASN A 7 13.96 12.44 18.85
CA ASN A 7 15.36 12.71 18.45
C ASN A 7 16.12 11.45 17.95
N LYS A 8 17.34 11.67 17.41
CA LYS A 8 18.14 10.72 16.60
C LYS A 8 18.73 9.52 17.37
N GLU A 9 18.72 9.53 18.70
CA GLU A 9 19.39 8.52 19.55
C GLU A 9 18.42 7.67 20.40
N GLU A 10 17.11 7.87 20.26
CA GLU A 10 16.13 7.09 21.01
C GLU A 10 15.74 5.82 20.26
N SER A 11 15.85 4.66 20.94
CA SER A 11 15.19 3.43 20.51
C SER A 11 13.67 3.60 20.64
N PHE A 12 12.94 3.22 19.59
CA PHE A 12 11.48 3.30 19.58
C PHE A 12 10.90 1.90 19.70
N LYS A 13 9.82 1.79 20.49
CA LYS A 13 9.03 0.58 20.62
C LYS A 13 7.66 0.88 20.04
N VAL A 14 7.37 0.28 18.87
CA VAL A 14 6.05 0.37 18.25
C VAL A 14 5.25 -0.84 18.74
N GLU A 15 4.28 -0.59 19.60
CA GLU A 15 3.33 -1.60 20.08
C GLU A 15 1.96 -1.30 19.49
N THR A 16 1.63 -1.94 18.37
CA THR A 16 0.31 -1.81 17.73
C THR A 16 -0.06 -3.09 17.00
N PRO A 17 -1.37 -3.41 16.88
CA PRO A 17 -1.85 -4.45 15.97
C PRO A 17 -1.64 -4.11 14.48
N THR A 18 -1.22 -2.91 14.10
CA THR A 18 -0.75 -2.54 12.75
C THR A 18 -0.17 -1.13 12.86
N ALA A 19 1.06 -0.91 12.37
CA ALA A 19 1.70 0.41 12.38
C ALA A 19 2.52 0.66 11.13
N VAL A 20 2.32 1.84 10.53
CA VAL A 20 3.32 2.52 9.71
C VAL A 20 4.11 3.41 10.67
N ALA A 21 5.42 3.27 10.74
CA ALA A 21 6.27 4.16 11.52
C ALA A 21 7.45 4.61 10.65
N GLY A 22 7.52 5.93 10.41
CA GLY A 22 8.70 6.58 9.84
C GLY A 22 9.59 7.04 10.97
N VAL A 23 10.81 6.50 11.06
CA VAL A 23 11.81 6.93 12.04
C VAL A 23 13.04 7.34 11.27
N ARG A 24 13.53 8.57 11.51
CA ARG A 24 14.52 9.29 10.69
C ARG A 24 15.46 8.38 9.87
N GLY A 25 15.23 8.30 8.56
CA GLY A 25 16.04 7.53 7.61
C GLY A 25 15.56 6.11 7.35
N THR A 26 14.47 5.68 8.00
CA THR A 26 13.81 4.41 7.80
C THR A 26 12.33 4.62 7.50
N LEU A 27 11.88 4.02 6.40
CA LEU A 27 10.47 3.92 6.04
C LEU A 27 10.08 2.45 6.06
N PHE A 28 9.13 2.10 6.93
CA PHE A 28 8.66 0.72 7.06
C PHE A 28 7.15 0.66 7.32
N LEU A 29 6.56 -0.49 7.04
CA LEU A 29 5.13 -0.74 7.14
C LEU A 29 4.89 -2.10 7.79
N ILE A 30 4.07 -2.13 8.84
CA ILE A 30 3.63 -3.35 9.51
C ILE A 30 2.16 -3.60 9.17
N LYS A 31 1.89 -4.76 8.57
CA LYS A 31 0.54 -5.35 8.41
C LYS A 31 0.37 -6.48 9.40
N VAL A 32 -0.82 -6.57 9.99
CA VAL A 32 -1.26 -7.73 10.74
C VAL A 32 -2.64 -8.08 10.23
N GLU A 33 -2.77 -9.30 9.74
CA GLU A 33 -4.01 -9.83 9.22
C GLU A 33 -4.40 -11.05 10.06
N THR A 34 -5.69 -11.22 10.30
CA THR A 34 -6.24 -12.45 10.86
C THR A 34 -7.06 -13.13 9.78
N LYS A 35 -6.62 -14.32 9.37
CA LYS A 35 -7.31 -15.12 8.34
C LYS A 35 -7.42 -16.56 8.82
N ASP A 36 -8.63 -17.11 8.78
CA ASP A 36 -8.89 -18.50 9.18
C ASP A 36 -8.42 -18.84 10.61
N GLY A 37 -8.42 -17.85 11.51
CA GLY A 37 -7.93 -17.98 12.89
C GLY A 37 -6.40 -17.85 13.05
N GLU A 38 -5.66 -17.67 11.95
CA GLU A 38 -4.22 -17.46 11.96
C GLU A 38 -3.89 -15.96 11.93
N ILE A 39 -3.00 -15.53 12.83
CA ILE A 39 -2.44 -14.18 12.81
C ILE A 39 -1.20 -14.18 11.92
N ARG A 40 -1.21 -13.35 10.89
CA ARG A 40 -0.09 -13.12 9.99
C ARG A 40 0.41 -11.70 10.19
N THR A 41 1.66 -11.57 10.62
CA THR A 41 2.37 -10.29 10.70
C THR A 41 3.30 -10.18 9.50
N GLN A 42 3.32 -9.02 8.87
CA GLN A 42 4.19 -8.72 7.73
C GLN A 42 4.81 -7.35 7.94
N LEU A 43 6.13 -7.28 7.89
CA LEU A 43 6.88 -6.01 7.91
C LEU A 43 7.59 -5.84 6.58
N GLY A 44 7.31 -4.75 5.87
CA GLY A 44 8.15 -4.28 4.75
C GLY A 44 9.03 -3.12 5.17
N VAL A 45 10.20 -2.99 4.55
CA VAL A 45 11.09 -1.83 4.69
C VAL A 45 11.38 -1.26 3.31
N LYS A 46 11.07 0.01 3.10
CA LYS A 46 11.32 0.71 1.83
C LYS A 46 12.64 1.48 1.85
N GLU A 47 12.93 2.14 2.97
CA GLU A 47 14.17 2.86 3.19
C GLU A 47 14.75 2.48 4.56
N GLY A 48 16.08 2.53 4.68
CA GLY A 48 16.78 2.25 5.93
C GLY A 48 16.82 0.77 6.31
N GLN A 49 16.70 0.51 7.61
CA GLN A 49 16.79 -0.83 8.20
C GLN A 49 15.91 -0.91 9.45
N VAL A 50 15.31 -2.07 9.69
CA VAL A 50 14.53 -2.40 10.88
C VAL A 50 15.08 -3.68 11.49
N VAL A 51 15.20 -3.68 12.83
CA VAL A 51 15.56 -4.87 13.61
C VAL A 51 14.31 -5.35 14.34
N ILE A 52 14.03 -6.65 14.25
CA ILE A 52 12.84 -7.29 14.82
C ILE A 52 13.28 -8.33 15.83
N ASN A 53 12.62 -8.31 16.99
CA ASN A 53 12.71 -9.34 18.00
C ASN A 53 11.35 -10.02 18.10
N GLY A 54 11.32 -11.34 17.90
CA GLY A 54 10.11 -12.12 18.12
C GLY A 54 9.65 -12.05 19.58
N ILE A 55 8.34 -12.10 19.80
CA ILE A 55 7.76 -12.11 21.17
C ILE A 55 8.23 -13.35 21.95
N ASN A 56 8.51 -14.45 21.23
CA ASN A 56 9.12 -15.64 21.80
C ASN A 56 10.65 -15.51 21.81
N LYS A 57 11.26 -15.54 22.99
CA LYS A 57 12.72 -15.34 23.22
C LYS A 57 13.64 -16.34 22.48
N SER A 58 13.09 -17.34 21.82
CA SER A 58 13.81 -18.31 20.97
C SER A 58 13.90 -17.91 19.50
N LEU A 59 13.22 -16.84 19.08
CA LEU A 59 13.32 -16.33 17.72
C LEU A 59 14.51 -15.39 17.64
N GLU A 60 15.46 -15.71 16.75
CA GLU A 60 16.66 -14.92 16.50
C GLU A 60 16.29 -13.47 16.13
N GLU A 61 17.18 -12.54 16.48
CA GLU A 61 17.08 -11.15 16.03
C GLU A 61 17.19 -11.10 14.50
N ILE A 62 16.23 -10.45 13.84
CA ILE A 62 16.21 -10.35 12.38
C ILE A 62 16.36 -8.91 11.95
N VAL A 63 17.32 -8.71 11.05
CA VAL A 63 17.57 -7.45 10.39
C VAL A 63 16.91 -7.44 9.02
N VAL A 64 15.98 -6.51 8.80
CA VAL A 64 15.28 -6.27 7.53
C VAL A 64 15.75 -4.95 6.93
N GLN A 65 16.31 -5.00 5.73
CA GLN A 65 16.88 -3.86 5.00
C GLN A 65 15.89 -3.31 3.97
N ALA A 66 16.23 -2.17 3.38
CA ALA A 66 15.47 -1.58 2.29
C ALA A 66 15.17 -2.58 1.15
N ASN A 67 13.93 -2.55 0.67
CA ASN A 67 13.35 -3.46 -0.33
C ASN A 67 13.30 -4.94 0.11
N GLU A 68 13.33 -5.18 1.42
CA GLU A 68 13.04 -6.49 2.00
C GLU A 68 11.73 -6.46 2.80
N GLU A 69 11.18 -7.65 3.00
CA GLU A 69 10.10 -7.89 3.93
C GLU A 69 10.38 -9.12 4.78
N VAL A 70 9.70 -9.17 5.92
CA VAL A 70 9.56 -10.39 6.71
C VAL A 70 8.09 -10.70 6.92
N VAL A 71 7.78 -11.99 6.92
CA VAL A 71 6.46 -12.51 7.28
C VAL A 71 6.60 -13.47 8.45
N GLU A 72 5.70 -13.34 9.41
CA GLU A 72 5.53 -14.25 10.53
C GLU A 72 4.08 -14.75 10.53
N VAL A 73 3.91 -16.05 10.71
CA VAL A 73 2.58 -16.67 10.88
C VAL A 73 2.55 -17.33 12.26
N GLN A 74 1.54 -17.00 13.07
CA GLN A 74 1.28 -17.61 14.39
C GLN A 74 2.51 -17.72 15.33
N ASN A 75 3.34 -16.69 15.42
CA ASN A 75 4.56 -16.70 16.27
C ASN A 75 5.56 -17.83 15.92
N GLN A 76 5.55 -18.29 14.66
CA GLN A 76 6.51 -19.28 14.15
C GLN A 76 7.78 -18.57 13.63
N LYS A 77 8.56 -19.28 12.80
CA LYS A 77 9.76 -18.74 12.17
C LYS A 77 9.41 -17.57 11.23
N PHE A 78 10.24 -16.55 11.27
CA PHE A 78 10.22 -15.47 10.31
C PHE A 78 10.71 -15.92 8.93
N GLU A 79 9.96 -15.59 7.89
CA GLU A 79 10.35 -15.74 6.49
C GLU A 79 10.75 -14.40 5.90
N LYS A 80 12.05 -14.22 5.67
CA LYS A 80 12.61 -13.02 5.05
C LYS A 80 12.66 -13.18 3.53
N ARG A 81 12.24 -12.16 2.78
CA ARG A 81 12.21 -12.16 1.31
C ARG A 81 12.24 -10.74 0.74
N SER A 82 12.34 -10.61 -0.58
CA SER A 82 12.21 -9.32 -1.26
C SER A 82 10.83 -8.71 -1.06
N LEU A 83 10.76 -7.39 -0.97
CA LEU A 83 9.53 -6.64 -0.83
C LEU A 83 8.56 -6.97 -1.97
N ASN A 84 7.34 -7.35 -1.63
CA ASN A 84 6.34 -7.69 -2.64
C ASN A 84 5.62 -6.45 -3.19
N ALA A 85 5.06 -6.58 -4.39
CA ALA A 85 4.36 -5.50 -5.09
C ALA A 85 3.14 -4.93 -4.35
N SER A 86 2.56 -5.65 -3.38
CA SER A 86 1.44 -5.14 -2.56
C SER A 86 1.94 -4.14 -1.52
N LEU A 87 3.05 -4.45 -0.85
CA LEU A 87 3.69 -3.52 0.10
C LEU A 87 4.34 -2.33 -0.61
N GLU A 88 4.98 -2.55 -1.76
CA GLU A 88 5.50 -1.43 -2.57
C GLU A 88 4.40 -0.43 -2.93
N ARG A 89 3.21 -0.92 -3.27
CA ARG A 89 2.04 -0.08 -3.49
C ARG A 89 1.66 0.69 -2.24
N GLU A 90 1.65 0.07 -1.07
CA GLU A 90 1.30 0.78 0.16
C GLU A 90 2.33 1.83 0.59
N PHE A 91 3.63 1.58 0.39
CA PHE A 91 4.63 2.63 0.56
C PHE A 91 4.39 3.79 -0.39
N SER A 92 4.04 3.50 -1.65
CA SER A 92 3.75 4.52 -2.65
C SER A 92 2.53 5.38 -2.29
N PHE A 93 1.58 4.86 -1.51
CA PHE A 93 0.44 5.60 -0.96
C PHE A 93 0.79 6.39 0.31
N ALA A 94 1.76 5.90 1.10
CA ALA A 94 2.19 6.55 2.34
C ALA A 94 3.21 7.68 2.12
N GLU A 95 3.98 7.64 1.03
CA GLU A 95 5.07 8.60 0.73
C GLU A 95 4.64 9.85 -0.03
N GLU A 96 3.48 9.86 -0.71
CA GLU A 96 3.18 10.93 -1.68
C GLU A 96 1.98 11.81 -1.36
N ASP A 97 2.19 13.09 -1.70
CA ASP A 97 1.24 14.19 -1.84
C ASP A 97 -0.10 13.70 -2.39
N ASP A 98 -1.19 14.11 -1.73
CA ASP A 98 -2.56 13.61 -1.92
C ASP A 98 -3.12 13.79 -3.36
N ASN A 99 -2.34 14.35 -4.29
CA ASN A 99 -2.78 14.70 -5.64
C ASN A 99 -2.13 13.91 -6.79
N THR A 100 -1.15 13.02 -6.55
CA THR A 100 -0.49 12.30 -7.66
C THR A 100 -1.13 10.93 -7.92
N ILE A 101 -1.66 10.69 -9.13
CA ILE A 101 -2.25 9.41 -9.53
C ILE A 101 -1.17 8.51 -10.13
N LYS A 102 -0.98 7.32 -9.54
CA LYS A 102 -0.08 6.29 -10.08
C LYS A 102 -0.85 5.29 -10.95
N PHE A 103 -0.24 4.92 -12.08
CA PHE A 103 -0.76 3.92 -13.00
C PHE A 103 0.13 2.67 -12.99
N TYR A 104 -0.50 1.50 -12.99
CA TYR A 104 0.16 0.21 -12.91
C TYR A 104 -0.28 -0.72 -14.05
N GLY A 105 0.54 -1.70 -14.39
CA GLY A 105 0.21 -2.71 -15.40
C GLY A 105 0.38 -2.22 -16.83
N GLU A 106 -0.14 -3.00 -17.78
CA GLU A 106 0.03 -2.73 -19.19
C GLU A 106 -0.87 -1.58 -19.66
N LYS A 107 -0.32 -0.72 -20.51
CA LYS A 107 -1.09 0.31 -21.20
C LYS A 107 -2.11 -0.35 -22.15
N SER A 108 -3.22 0.34 -22.35
CA SER A 108 -4.27 -0.10 -23.27
C SER A 108 -4.76 1.07 -24.11
N THR A 109 -5.74 0.82 -24.97
CA THR A 109 -6.42 1.89 -25.73
C THR A 109 -7.86 2.04 -25.23
N GLU A 110 -8.43 3.24 -25.40
CA GLU A 110 -9.85 3.45 -25.09
C GLU A 110 -10.76 2.48 -25.86
N GLU A 111 -10.39 2.12 -27.09
CA GLU A 111 -11.14 1.15 -27.91
C GLU A 111 -11.11 -0.25 -27.28
N MET A 112 -9.92 -0.72 -26.84
CA MET A 112 -9.79 -2.00 -26.17
C MET A 112 -10.57 -2.04 -24.86
N ILE A 113 -10.49 -0.97 -24.07
CA ILE A 113 -11.25 -0.83 -22.81
C ILE A 113 -12.75 -0.84 -23.10
N ARG A 114 -13.22 -0.04 -24.07
CA ARG A 114 -14.64 0.00 -24.48
C ARG A 114 -15.11 -1.35 -25.02
N LYS A 115 -14.26 -2.10 -25.74
CA LYS A 115 -14.58 -3.45 -26.23
C LYS A 115 -14.70 -4.46 -25.10
N LYS A 116 -13.82 -4.39 -24.10
CA LYS A 116 -13.77 -5.26 -22.91
C LYS A 116 -14.97 -5.02 -21.99
N TYR A 117 -15.24 -3.75 -21.65
CA TYR A 117 -16.27 -3.40 -20.66
C TYR A 117 -17.61 -2.97 -21.26
N LYS A 118 -17.71 -2.84 -22.58
CA LYS A 118 -18.88 -2.29 -23.30
C LYS A 118 -19.27 -0.88 -22.87
N LYS A 119 -18.37 -0.17 -22.19
CA LYS A 119 -18.52 1.22 -21.76
C LYS A 119 -17.17 1.89 -21.65
N LEU A 120 -17.21 3.22 -21.64
CA LEU A 120 -16.09 4.08 -21.30
C LEU A 120 -16.67 5.28 -20.55
N GLU A 121 -16.01 5.69 -19.48
CA GLU A 121 -16.49 6.72 -18.56
C GLU A 121 -15.45 7.83 -18.43
N VAL A 122 -15.92 9.03 -18.08
CA VAL A 122 -15.12 10.13 -17.58
C VAL A 122 -15.30 10.14 -16.06
N ILE A 123 -14.21 9.90 -15.34
CA ILE A 123 -14.16 9.82 -13.88
C ILE A 123 -13.49 11.10 -13.40
N THR A 124 -14.22 11.93 -12.68
CA THR A 124 -13.74 13.19 -12.11
C THR A 124 -13.41 12.98 -10.65
N LEU A 125 -12.20 13.37 -10.26
CA LEU A 125 -11.73 13.33 -8.89
C LEU A 125 -12.04 14.63 -8.15
N SER A 126 -11.92 14.63 -6.83
CA SER A 126 -12.21 15.76 -5.95
C SER A 126 -11.35 17.00 -6.20
N ASP A 127 -10.13 16.81 -6.72
CA ASP A 127 -9.21 17.88 -7.15
C ASP A 127 -9.55 18.42 -8.55
N GLY A 128 -10.56 17.86 -9.23
CA GLY A 128 -10.96 18.22 -10.59
C GLY A 128 -10.23 17.43 -11.69
N THR A 129 -9.28 16.55 -11.33
CA THR A 129 -8.60 15.67 -12.28
C THR A 129 -9.60 14.75 -12.97
N LYS A 130 -9.42 14.53 -14.28
CA LYS A 130 -10.31 13.69 -15.09
C LYS A 130 -9.55 12.52 -15.68
N LEU A 131 -10.02 11.32 -15.37
CA LEU A 131 -9.55 10.07 -15.96
C LEU A 131 -10.58 9.56 -16.97
N ARG A 132 -10.10 9.04 -18.10
CA ARG A 132 -10.95 8.32 -19.07
C ARG A 132 -10.68 6.83 -18.92
N GLY A 133 -11.71 6.06 -18.57
CA GLY A 133 -11.54 4.67 -18.19
C GLY A 133 -12.82 4.01 -17.71
N VAL A 134 -12.67 2.90 -16.99
CA VAL A 134 -13.77 2.18 -16.35
C VAL A 134 -13.40 1.85 -14.92
N ILE A 135 -14.29 2.12 -13.98
CA ILE A 135 -14.17 1.59 -12.62
C ILE A 135 -14.39 0.07 -12.70
N SER A 136 -13.31 -0.69 -12.57
CA SER A 136 -13.30 -2.15 -12.68
C SER A 136 -13.53 -2.83 -11.32
N SER A 137 -13.23 -2.13 -10.22
CA SER A 137 -13.51 -2.58 -8.85
C SER A 137 -13.77 -1.39 -7.94
N MET A 138 -14.68 -1.57 -6.97
CA MET A 138 -15.03 -0.56 -5.97
C MET A 138 -15.02 -1.21 -4.58
N GLY A 139 -13.90 -1.07 -3.87
CA GLY A 139 -13.76 -1.53 -2.50
C GLY A 139 -14.32 -0.53 -1.48
N GLU A 140 -14.16 -0.83 -0.19
CA GLU A 140 -14.58 0.06 0.90
C GLU A 140 -13.72 1.32 0.98
N LYS A 141 -12.40 1.18 0.82
CA LYS A 141 -11.44 2.29 0.94
C LYS A 141 -10.88 2.80 -0.38
N GLU A 142 -10.88 1.95 -1.41
CA GLU A 142 -10.23 2.23 -2.69
C GLU A 142 -11.11 1.85 -3.87
N ILE A 143 -10.87 2.50 -5.00
CA ILE A 143 -11.44 2.13 -6.29
C ILE A 143 -10.32 1.84 -7.29
N THR A 144 -10.56 0.88 -8.17
CA THR A 144 -9.66 0.50 -9.25
C THR A 144 -10.25 0.97 -10.57
N ILE A 145 -9.45 1.69 -11.36
CA ILE A 145 -9.84 2.29 -12.63
C ILE A 145 -8.91 1.77 -13.72
N GLU A 146 -9.44 1.06 -14.72
CA GLU A 146 -8.67 0.74 -15.93
C GLU A 146 -8.71 1.94 -16.89
N THR A 147 -7.53 2.46 -17.24
CA THR A 147 -7.34 3.60 -18.16
C THR A 147 -6.34 3.23 -19.27
N PRO A 148 -6.24 4.02 -20.35
CA PRO A 148 -5.20 3.81 -21.37
C PRO A 148 -3.77 3.86 -20.82
N GLU A 149 -3.53 4.61 -19.74
CA GLU A 149 -2.21 4.73 -19.11
C GLU A 149 -1.88 3.55 -18.19
N GLY A 150 -2.84 2.65 -17.96
CA GLY A 150 -2.77 1.53 -17.06
C GLY A 150 -3.88 1.58 -16.01
N THR A 151 -3.74 0.78 -14.97
CA THR A 151 -4.66 0.70 -13.85
C THR A 151 -4.31 1.72 -12.79
N ALA A 152 -5.22 2.65 -12.51
CA ALA A 152 -5.14 3.54 -11.36
C ALA A 152 -5.87 2.92 -10.17
N ILE A 153 -5.26 3.02 -8.98
CA ILE A 153 -5.90 2.68 -7.70
C ILE A 153 -5.91 3.95 -6.87
N ILE A 154 -7.08 4.41 -6.46
CA ILE A 154 -7.22 5.67 -5.72
C ILE A 154 -8.14 5.50 -4.52
N PRO A 155 -7.97 6.31 -3.45
CA PRO A 155 -8.91 6.37 -2.35
C PRO A 155 -10.33 6.65 -2.84
N ARG A 156 -11.30 5.92 -2.30
CA ARG A 156 -12.72 6.04 -2.70
C ARG A 156 -13.26 7.45 -2.47
N GLU A 157 -12.81 8.11 -1.42
CA GLU A 157 -13.21 9.47 -1.06
C GLU A 157 -12.78 10.53 -2.09
N LYS A 158 -11.82 10.23 -2.96
CA LYS A 158 -11.42 11.12 -4.05
C LYS A 158 -12.35 11.06 -5.26
N LEU A 159 -13.27 10.11 -5.35
CA LEU A 159 -14.23 10.05 -6.44
C LEU A 159 -15.29 11.14 -6.27
N ALA A 160 -15.31 12.13 -7.17
CA ALA A 160 -16.32 13.18 -7.16
C ALA A 160 -17.49 12.89 -8.10
N LYS A 161 -17.21 12.40 -9.32
CA LYS A 161 -18.25 12.16 -10.34
C LYS A 161 -17.85 11.08 -11.33
N GLN A 162 -18.83 10.32 -11.83
CA GLN A 162 -18.66 9.45 -13.00
C GLN A 162 -19.73 9.77 -14.05
N GLU A 163 -19.34 9.82 -15.32
CA GLU A 163 -20.25 10.05 -16.45
C GLU A 163 -19.86 9.19 -17.65
N MET A 164 -20.83 8.79 -18.47
CA MET A 164 -20.54 8.09 -19.72
C MET A 164 -19.74 9.00 -20.67
N ALA A 165 -18.62 8.50 -21.20
CA ALA A 165 -17.86 9.20 -22.21
C ALA A 165 -18.64 9.17 -23.53
N LYS A 166 -18.94 10.37 -24.06
CA LYS A 166 -19.54 10.54 -25.40
C LYS A 166 -18.59 10.02 -26.47
#